data_AF-A0A7Y5RZ71-F1
#
_entry.id   AF-A0A7Y5RZ71-F1
#
_cell.length_a   1.000
_cell.length_b   1.000
_cell.length_c   1.000
_cell.angle_alpha   90.00
_cell.angle_beta   90.00
_cell.angle_gamma   90.00
#
_symmetry.space_group_name_H-M   'P 1'
#
loop_
_entity.id
_entity.type
_entity.pdbx_description
1 polymer ?
#
loop_
_entity_poly.entity_id
_entity_poly.type
_entity_poly.pdbx_seq_one_letter_code
_entity_poly.pdbx_strand_id
1 'polypeptide(L)' 'MSTSFQDKTLVCIDCFAEFEFTADQQREFAERGFTREPRRCRSCREKRKDVKPAETARGGHRAPRGDAAQRGP' A
#
# COMPACT_ATOMS: atom_id res chain seq x y z
N MET A 1 28.32 -5.18 -8.82
CA MET A 1 27.34 -5.19 -9.93
C MET A 1 26.49 -3.94 -9.78
N SER A 2 26.63 -3.00 -10.71
CA SER A 2 26.28 -1.59 -10.54
C SER A 2 24.78 -1.36 -10.40
N THR A 3 24.28 -1.19 -9.17
CA THR A 3 22.98 -0.58 -8.90
C THR A 3 23.12 0.94 -9.11
N SER A 4 23.22 1.37 -10.37
CA SER A 4 23.27 2.78 -10.73
C SER A 4 21.89 3.38 -10.51
N PHE A 5 21.65 3.88 -9.30
CA PHE A 5 20.46 4.65 -9.00
C PHE A 5 20.55 5.97 -9.76
N GLN A 6 19.66 6.17 -10.72
CA GLN A 6 19.64 7.34 -11.59
C GLN A 6 18.26 7.97 -11.53
N ASP A 7 18.23 9.30 -11.57
CA ASP A 7 16.98 10.04 -11.65
C ASP A 7 16.32 9.77 -12.99
N LYS A 8 15.07 9.32 -12.94
CA LYS A 8 14.28 9.02 -14.13
C LYS A 8 12.91 9.64 -14.01
N THR A 9 12.47 10.32 -15.06
CA THR A 9 11.08 10.77 -15.16
C THR A 9 10.22 9.60 -15.65
N LEU A 10 9.20 9.23 -14.88
CA LEU A 10 8.26 8.16 -15.19
C LEU A 10 6.85 8.72 -15.34
N VAL A 11 6.02 8.06 -16.15
CA VAL A 11 4.61 8.43 -16.34
C VAL A 11 3.72 7.53 -15.49
N CYS A 12 2.85 8.12 -14.69
CA CYS A 12 1.89 7.38 -13.88
C CYS A 12 0.82 6.72 -14.76
N ILE A 13 0.58 5.41 -14.61
CA ILE A 13 -0.42 4.70 -15.42
C ILE A 13 -1.88 5.05 -15.09
N ASP A 14 -2.14 5.61 -13.91
CA ASP A 14 -3.52 5.92 -13.49
C ASP A 14 -3.90 7.38 -13.80
N CYS A 15 -2.95 8.32 -13.68
CA CYS A 15 -3.22 9.75 -13.85
C CYS A 15 -2.41 10.40 -14.98
N PHE A 16 -1.55 9.65 -15.67
CA PHE A 16 -0.71 10.10 -16.78
C PHE A 16 0.18 11.30 -16.48
N ALA A 17 0.41 11.59 -15.20
CA ALA A 17 1.32 12.64 -14.77
C ALA A 17 2.76 12.14 -14.80
N GLU A 18 3.65 12.99 -15.29
CA GLU A 18 5.09 12.80 -15.21
C GLU A 18 5.55 13.03 -13.76
N PHE A 19 6.32 12.11 -13.20
CA PHE A 19 6.90 12.21 -11.87
C PHE A 19 8.35 11.78 -11.87
N GLU A 20 9.17 12.42 -11.04
CA GLU A 20 10.58 12.09 -10.89
C GLU A 20 10.76 10.92 -9.93
N PHE A 21 11.40 9.86 -10.42
CA PHE A 21 11.86 8.72 -9.66
C PHE A 21 13.37 8.83 -9.45
N THR A 22 13.72 9.52 -8.37
CA THR A 22 15.11 9.89 -8.06
C THR A 22 15.93 8.72 -7.55
N ALA A 23 17.25 8.87 -7.57
CA ALA A 23 18.18 7.90 -7.03
C ALA A 23 17.92 7.60 -5.54
N ASP A 24 17.57 8.61 -4.74
CA ASP A 24 17.22 8.44 -3.33
C ASP A 24 15.95 7.61 -3.14
N GLN A 25 14.94 7.80 -3.99
CA GLN A 25 13.73 6.99 -3.95
C GLN A 25 14.03 5.53 -4.31
N GLN A 26 14.93 5.28 -5.25
CA GLN A 26 15.35 3.92 -5.60
C GLN A 26 16.10 3.23 -4.46
N ARG A 27 16.92 3.98 -3.70
CA ARG A 27 17.61 3.45 -2.51
C ARG A 27 16.62 3.05 -1.42
N GLU A 28 15.66 3.91 -1.09
CA GLU A 28 14.63 3.58 -0.10
C GLU A 28 13.78 2.38 -0.54
N PHE A 29 13.52 2.25 -1.86
CA PHE A 29 12.83 1.10 -2.42
C PHE A 29 13.64 -0.19 -2.30
N ALA A 30 14.93 -0.14 -2.61
CA ALA A 30 15.82 -1.28 -2.48
C ALA A 30 15.96 -1.75 -1.02
N GLU A 31 16.07 -0.82 -0.06
CA GLU A 31 16.12 -1.13 1.38
C GLU A 31 14.84 -1.81 1.87
N ARG A 32 13.68 -1.42 1.32
CA ARG A 32 12.39 -2.06 1.63
C ARG A 32 12.20 -3.41 0.91
N GLY A 33 13.14 -3.84 0.08
CA GLY A 33 13.06 -5.10 -0.68
C GLY A 33 12.22 -5.00 -1.97
N PHE A 34 11.94 -3.79 -2.47
CA PHE A 34 11.28 -3.61 -3.76
C PHE A 34 12.30 -3.68 -4.89
N THR A 35 12.23 -4.74 -5.68
CA THR A 35 13.10 -4.97 -6.86
C THR A 35 12.57 -4.30 -8.15
N ARG A 36 11.41 -3.63 -8.11
CA ARG A 36 10.77 -3.06 -9.29
C ARG A 36 10.46 -1.57 -9.12
N GLU A 37 10.62 -0.84 -10.21
CA GLU A 37 10.31 0.59 -10.28
C GLU A 37 8.79 0.81 -10.18
N PRO A 38 8.35 1.87 -9.49
CA PRO A 38 6.94 2.16 -9.35
C PRO A 38 6.33 2.66 -10.67
N ARG A 39 5.20 2.06 -11.08
CA ARG A 39 4.41 2.53 -12.25
C ARG A 39 3.33 3.55 -11.91
N ARG A 40 3.18 3.88 -10.63
CA ARG A 40 2.18 4.82 -10.11
C ARG A 40 2.89 5.86 -9.28
N CYS A 41 2.52 7.13 -9.43
CA CYS A 41 3.05 8.22 -8.60
C CYS A 41 2.61 8.06 -7.13
N ARG A 42 3.30 8.76 -6.23
CA ARG A 42 3.01 8.75 -4.78
C ARG A 42 1.56 9.14 -4.50
N SER A 43 1.06 10.19 -5.16
CA SER A 43 -0.31 10.67 -4.97
C SER A 43 -1.38 9.63 -5.34
N CYS A 44 -1.19 8.85 -6.42
CA CYS A 44 -2.12 7.77 -6.77
C CYS A 44 -2.06 6.59 -5.79
N ARG A 45 -0.86 6.28 -5.26
CA ARG A 45 -0.70 5.25 -4.23
C ARG A 45 -1.32 5.66 -2.89
N GLU A 46 -1.15 6.92 -2.49
CA GLU A 46 -1.77 7.50 -1.28
C GLU A 46 -3.28 7.59 -1.42
N LYS A 47 -3.80 8.11 -2.54
CA LYS A 47 -5.24 8.10 -2.84
C LYS A 47 -5.85 6.72 -2.65
N ARG A 48 -5.21 5.65 -3.16
CA ARG A 48 -5.69 4.27 -2.98
C ARG A 48 -5.67 3.77 -1.53
N LYS A 49 -4.80 4.31 -0.68
CA LYS A 49 -4.83 4.07 0.77
C LYS A 49 -5.96 4.84 1.43
N ASP A 50 -6.21 6.08 1.02
CA ASP A 50 -7.26 6.94 1.59
C ASP A 50 -8.69 6.54 1.18
N VAL A 51 -8.90 5.94 -0.01
CA VAL A 51 -10.24 5.39 -0.37
C VAL A 51 -10.55 4.05 0.30
N LYS A 52 -9.67 3.52 1.14
CA LYS A 52 -10.10 2.56 2.15
C LYS A 52 -10.56 3.39 3.34
N PRO A 53 -11.88 3.44 3.66
CA PRO A 53 -12.30 3.87 4.99
C PRO A 53 -11.41 3.14 5.99
N ALA A 54 -10.98 3.84 7.03
CA ALA A 54 -10.26 3.32 8.16
C ALA A 54 -11.12 2.31 8.96
N GLU A 55 -11.64 1.27 8.31
CA GLU A 55 -12.57 0.27 8.84
C GLU A 55 -11.93 -1.14 8.83
N THR A 56 -10.61 -1.28 8.69
CA THR A 56 -9.98 -2.60 8.88
C THR A 56 -8.56 -2.58 9.44
N ALA A 57 -8.22 -1.56 10.24
CA ALA A 57 -7.04 -1.64 11.13
C ALA A 57 -7.40 -1.99 12.59
N ARG A 58 -8.69 -2.08 12.94
CA ARG A 58 -9.17 -2.51 14.26
C ARG A 58 -10.58 -3.10 14.12
N GLY A 59 -10.75 -4.41 14.11
CA GLY A 59 -12.12 -4.96 13.98
C GLY A 59 -12.25 -6.43 13.63
N GLY A 60 -11.38 -7.30 14.14
CA GLY A 60 -11.59 -8.75 14.12
C GLY A 60 -12.29 -9.27 15.37
N HIS A 61 -13.10 -8.46 16.05
CA HIS A 61 -13.97 -8.93 17.14
C HIS A 61 -15.18 -9.67 16.55
N ARG A 62 -14.99 -10.90 16.08
CA ARG A 62 -16.11 -11.84 16.04
C ARG A 62 -16.30 -12.35 17.46
N ALA A 63 -17.14 -11.64 18.21
CA ALA A 63 -17.57 -12.05 19.53
C ALA A 63 -18.11 -13.49 19.51
N PRO A 64 -17.89 -14.30 20.57
CA PRO A 64 -18.52 -15.60 20.72
C PRO A 64 -20.02 -15.38 20.89
N ARG A 65 -20.84 -15.86 19.95
CA ARG A 65 -22.29 -15.85 20.13
C ARG A 65 -22.70 -17.09 20.93
N GLY A 66 -22.88 -16.85 22.23
CA GLY A 66 -24.09 -17.26 22.95
C GLY A 66 -24.12 -18.68 23.50
N ASP A 67 -23.53 -18.86 24.68
CA ASP A 67 -24.06 -19.78 25.68
C ASP A 67 -25.39 -19.19 26.19
N ALA A 68 -26.51 -19.71 25.68
CA ALA A 68 -27.86 -19.41 26.17
C ALA A 68 -28.46 -20.71 26.69
N ALA A 69 -28.39 -20.85 28.00
CA ALA A 69 -28.91 -21.96 28.75
C ALA A 69 -30.46 -22.02 28.72
N GLN A 70 -31.00 -23.25 28.84
CA GLN A 70 -32.25 -23.64 29.56
C GLN A 70 -33.57 -23.93 28.78
N ARG A 71 -33.92 -25.23 28.78
CA ARG A 71 -35.19 -25.85 29.29
C ARG A 71 -36.33 -26.26 28.30
N GLY A 72 -36.52 -27.59 28.19
CA GLY A 72 -37.81 -28.32 28.21
C GLY A 72 -38.56 -28.50 26.88
N PRO A 73 -39.50 -29.47 26.76
CA PRO A 73 -40.13 -30.28 27.81
C PRO A 73 -39.40 -31.57 28.20
#